data_AF-A0A2X1P057-F1
#
_entry.id   AF-A0A2X1P057-F1
#
_cell.length_a   1.000
_cell.length_b   1.000
_cell.length_c   1.000
_cell.angle_alpha   90.00
_cell.angle_beta   90.00
_cell.angle_gamma   90.00
#
_symmetry.space_group_name_H-M   'P 1'
#
loop_
_entity.id
_entity.type
_entity.pdbx_description
1 polymer ?
#
loop_
_entity_poly.entity_id
_entity_poly.type
_entity_poly.pdbx_seq_one_letter_code
_entity_poly.pdbx_strand_id
1 'polypeptide(L)'
;MHKTYDNLADKIAIHLNDTHPVLSIPELMRLLIDEHQFSWDDAFGVCCEVFSYTNHTLMSEALETWPVDMLGKILPRHLQIIFEINDYFLKTLQEQYPNDTDLLGRASIIDESNGRRVRMAWLAVVVSHKVNGVSELHSNLMVQSLFADFAKIFPGRFTNVTNGVTPRRWLAVANPSLSARAGRTPGP
;
A
#
# COMPACT_ATOMS: atom_id res chain seq x y z
N MET A 1 23.48 4.90 -19.35
CA MET A 1 22.83 3.66 -18.88
C MET A 1 23.22 3.49 -17.42
N HIS A 2 22.24 3.55 -16.51
CA HIS A 2 22.50 3.38 -15.08
C HIS A 2 23.02 1.95 -14.84
N LYS A 3 24.12 1.80 -14.10
CA LYS A 3 24.84 0.50 -13.94
C LYS A 3 24.41 -0.28 -12.71
N THR A 4 23.62 0.32 -11.81
CA THR A 4 23.10 -0.28 -10.57
C THR A 4 21.69 0.22 -10.29
N TYR A 5 20.96 -0.47 -9.40
CA TYR A 5 19.60 -0.12 -8.98
C TYR A 5 19.56 0.62 -7.63
N ASP A 6 20.73 1.00 -7.10
CA ASP A 6 20.86 1.52 -5.73
C ASP A 6 20.11 2.84 -5.51
N ASN A 7 19.86 3.61 -6.58
CA ASN A 7 19.10 4.86 -6.53
C ASN A 7 17.68 4.75 -7.11
N LEU A 8 17.11 3.53 -7.16
CA LEU A 8 15.80 3.30 -7.76
C LEU A 8 14.72 4.15 -7.09
N ALA A 9 14.73 4.24 -5.75
CA ALA A 9 13.78 5.03 -4.98
C ALA A 9 13.86 6.54 -5.27
N ASP A 10 15.03 7.06 -5.63
CA ASP A 10 15.19 8.48 -6.02
C ASP A 10 14.56 8.81 -7.38
N LYS A 11 14.28 7.78 -8.19
CA LYS A 11 13.85 7.93 -9.59
C LYS A 11 12.45 7.43 -9.85
N ILE A 12 11.97 6.48 -9.05
CA ILE A 12 10.71 5.78 -9.27
C ILE A 12 9.85 5.88 -8.02
N ALA A 13 8.59 6.29 -8.23
CA ALA A 13 7.53 6.16 -7.25
C ALA A 13 6.42 5.30 -7.86
N ILE A 14 5.98 4.27 -7.14
CA ILE A 14 4.88 3.40 -7.54
C ILE A 14 3.71 3.62 -6.59
N HIS A 15 2.56 3.99 -7.14
CA HIS A 15 1.36 4.25 -6.38
C HIS A 15 0.35 3.13 -6.56
N LEU A 16 0.07 2.40 -5.49
CA LEU A 16 -0.90 1.32 -5.43
C LEU A 16 -2.28 1.92 -5.24
N ASN A 17 -3.10 1.86 -6.29
CA ASN A 17 -4.50 2.25 -6.23
C ASN A 17 -5.34 1.05 -5.82
N ASP A 18 -5.77 1.04 -4.55
CA ASP A 18 -6.41 -0.08 -3.89
C ASP A 18 -5.49 -1.32 -3.83
N THR A 19 -6.05 -2.48 -3.47
CA THR A 19 -5.30 -3.71 -3.15
C THR A 19 -4.90 -4.54 -4.38
N HIS A 20 -5.54 -4.33 -5.53
CA HIS A 20 -5.30 -5.12 -6.75
C HIS A 20 -3.82 -5.19 -7.20
N PRO A 21 -3.02 -4.11 -7.19
CA PRO A 21 -1.64 -4.14 -7.64
C PRO A 21 -0.64 -4.54 -6.55
N VAL A 22 -1.07 -4.95 -5.35
CA VAL A 22 -0.18 -5.18 -4.20
C VAL A 22 0.86 -6.27 -4.46
N LEU A 23 0.60 -7.22 -5.35
CA LEU A 23 1.59 -8.22 -5.78
C LEU A 23 2.84 -7.61 -6.46
N SER A 24 2.78 -6.34 -6.88
CA SER A 24 3.98 -5.62 -7.34
C SER A 24 5.04 -5.46 -6.25
N ILE A 25 4.67 -5.46 -4.97
CA ILE A 25 5.61 -5.43 -3.84
C ILE A 25 6.50 -6.70 -3.83
N PRO A 26 5.93 -7.92 -3.66
CA PRO A 26 6.75 -9.13 -3.69
C PRO A 26 7.40 -9.38 -5.05
N GLU A 27 6.81 -8.90 -6.15
CA GLU A 27 7.48 -9.00 -7.46
C GLU A 27 8.71 -8.10 -7.57
N LEU A 28 8.66 -6.86 -7.09
CA LEU A 28 9.84 -5.98 -7.07
C LEU A 28 10.93 -6.56 -6.16
N MET A 29 10.55 -7.06 -4.98
CA MET A 29 11.50 -7.77 -4.11
C MET A 29 12.12 -8.99 -4.80
N ARG A 30 11.31 -9.80 -5.50
CA ARG A 30 11.80 -10.96 -6.26
C ARG A 30 12.82 -10.55 -7.31
N LEU A 31 12.53 -9.53 -8.10
CA LEU A 31 13.45 -9.02 -9.13
C LEU A 31 14.76 -8.52 -8.52
N LEU A 32 14.69 -7.71 -7.45
CA LEU A 32 15.86 -7.15 -6.79
C LEU A 32 16.75 -8.25 -6.20
N ILE A 33 16.17 -9.23 -5.50
CA ILE A 33 16.92 -10.31 -4.83
C ILE A 33 17.40 -11.35 -5.84
N ASP A 34 16.47 -11.95 -6.59
CA ASP A 34 16.76 -13.14 -7.38
C ASP A 34 17.51 -12.80 -8.67
N GLU A 35 17.21 -11.65 -9.29
CA GLU A 35 17.77 -11.26 -10.60
C GLU A 35 18.86 -10.18 -10.51
N HIS A 36 18.81 -9.31 -9.50
CA HIS A 36 19.80 -8.24 -9.31
C HIS A 36 20.69 -8.40 -8.07
N GLN A 37 20.55 -9.53 -7.34
CA GLN A 37 21.44 -9.94 -6.24
C GLN A 37 21.52 -8.93 -5.09
N PHE A 38 20.43 -8.19 -4.85
CA PHE A 38 20.29 -7.37 -3.65
C PHE A 38 20.21 -8.28 -2.42
N SER A 39 20.74 -7.82 -1.29
CA SER A 39 20.40 -8.43 -0.01
C SER A 39 18.91 -8.25 0.27
N TRP A 40 18.34 -9.08 1.15
CA TRP A 40 16.94 -8.95 1.53
C TRP A 40 16.64 -7.58 2.14
N ASP A 41 17.52 -7.10 3.03
CA ASP A 41 17.37 -5.80 3.72
C ASP A 41 17.41 -4.64 2.72
N ASP A 42 18.34 -4.66 1.77
CA ASP A 42 18.45 -3.61 0.74
C ASP A 42 17.21 -3.60 -0.16
N ALA A 43 16.76 -4.78 -0.61
CA ALA A 43 15.57 -4.88 -1.46
C ALA A 43 14.30 -4.43 -0.73
N PHE A 44 14.14 -4.82 0.54
CA PHE A 44 13.01 -4.40 1.37
C PHE A 44 13.04 -2.88 1.63
N GLY A 45 14.22 -2.31 1.90
CA GLY A 45 14.42 -0.87 2.04
C GLY A 45 13.99 -0.10 0.80
N VAL A 46 14.45 -0.52 -0.39
CA VAL A 46 14.05 0.08 -1.67
C VAL A 46 12.53 0.01 -1.86
N CYS A 47 11.91 -1.15 -1.62
CA CYS A 47 10.46 -1.28 -1.72
C CYS A 47 9.72 -0.34 -0.76
N CYS A 48 10.22 -0.17 0.47
CA CYS A 48 9.63 0.75 1.43
C CYS A 48 9.60 2.20 0.92
N GLU A 49 10.65 2.64 0.24
CA GLU A 49 10.75 4.00 -0.31
C GLU A 49 9.99 4.18 -1.64
N VAL A 50 9.88 3.13 -2.46
CA VAL A 50 9.23 3.20 -3.78
C VAL A 50 7.70 3.22 -3.70
N PHE A 51 7.11 2.41 -2.80
CA PHE A 51 5.67 2.17 -2.80
C PHE A 51 4.88 3.14 -1.91
N SER A 52 3.76 3.63 -2.45
CA SER A 52 2.71 4.33 -1.71
C SER A 52 1.34 3.69 -2.00
N TYR A 53 0.37 3.82 -1.10
CA TYR A 53 -0.92 3.11 -1.19
C TYR A 53 -2.12 4.05 -0.94
N THR A 54 -3.07 4.09 -1.87
CA THR A 54 -4.39 4.68 -1.63
C THR A 54 -5.42 3.60 -1.32
N ASN A 55 -6.08 3.71 -0.17
CA ASN A 55 -7.24 2.90 0.16
C ASN A 55 -8.54 3.61 -0.25
N HIS A 56 -9.42 2.90 -0.96
CA HIS A 56 -10.69 3.41 -1.47
C HIS A 56 -11.92 2.87 -0.73
N THR A 57 -11.74 1.98 0.26
CA THR A 57 -12.84 1.32 0.96
C THR A 57 -12.54 1.09 2.45
N LEU A 58 -13.54 1.37 3.28
CA LEU A 58 -13.54 1.06 4.71
C LEU A 58 -14.25 -0.27 5.02
N MET A 59 -14.88 -0.90 4.02
CA MET A 59 -15.58 -2.18 4.19
C MET A 59 -14.54 -3.29 4.30
N SER A 60 -14.37 -3.86 5.48
CA SER A 60 -13.35 -4.87 5.75
C SER A 60 -13.54 -6.12 4.90
N GLU A 61 -14.80 -6.46 4.57
CA GLU A 61 -15.16 -7.55 3.66
C GLU A 61 -14.73 -7.31 2.21
N ALA A 62 -14.52 -6.04 1.81
CA ALA A 62 -14.08 -5.67 0.48
C ALA A 62 -12.56 -5.63 0.35
N LEU A 63 -11.82 -5.78 1.46
CA LEU A 63 -10.36 -5.83 1.40
C LEU A 63 -9.91 -7.19 0.90
N GLU A 64 -9.17 -7.16 -0.19
CA GLU A 64 -8.74 -8.36 -0.88
C GLU A 64 -7.90 -9.26 0.03
N THR A 65 -8.28 -10.54 0.07
CA THR A 65 -7.52 -11.58 0.72
C THR A 65 -7.41 -12.80 -0.19
N TRP A 66 -6.27 -13.48 -0.15
CA TRP A 66 -6.04 -14.68 -0.94
C TRP A 66 -5.73 -15.89 -0.06
N PRO A 67 -6.31 -17.07 -0.33
CA PRO A 67 -5.89 -18.29 0.36
C PRO A 67 -4.39 -18.55 0.13
N VAL A 68 -3.66 -18.85 1.21
CA VAL A 68 -2.23 -19.18 1.16
C VAL A 68 -1.99 -20.37 0.23
N ASP A 69 -2.82 -21.41 0.29
CA ASP A 69 -2.70 -22.60 -0.56
C ASP A 69 -2.86 -22.29 -2.05
N MET A 70 -3.68 -21.29 -2.39
CA MET A 70 -3.87 -20.86 -3.77
C MET A 70 -2.62 -20.13 -4.27
N LEU A 71 -2.15 -19.13 -3.50
CA LEU A 71 -0.93 -18.39 -3.84
C LEU A 71 0.28 -19.32 -3.92
N GLY A 72 0.41 -20.30 -3.01
CA GLY A 72 1.52 -21.25 -3.03
C GLY A 72 1.57 -22.13 -4.28
N LYS A 73 0.43 -22.39 -4.91
CA LYS A 73 0.36 -23.15 -6.18
C LYS A 73 0.70 -22.30 -7.40
N ILE A 74 0.32 -21.02 -7.40
CA ILE A 74 0.42 -20.14 -8.57
C ILE A 74 1.72 -19.32 -8.53
N LEU A 75 2.05 -18.75 -7.37
CA LEU A 75 3.15 -17.81 -7.13
C LEU A 75 3.98 -18.24 -5.90
N PRO A 76 4.64 -19.42 -5.95
CA PRO A 76 5.35 -19.96 -4.78
C PRO A 76 6.45 -19.03 -4.26
N ARG A 77 7.20 -18.35 -5.15
CA ARG A 77 8.27 -17.43 -4.75
C ARG A 77 7.72 -16.16 -4.10
N HIS A 78 6.63 -15.57 -4.64
CA HIS A 78 5.98 -14.42 -4.02
C HIS A 78 5.44 -14.75 -2.64
N LEU A 79 4.87 -15.95 -2.46
CA LEU A 79 4.39 -16.37 -1.15
C LEU A 79 5.54 -16.49 -0.13
N GLN A 80 6.70 -17.00 -0.52
CA GLN A 80 7.90 -17.03 0.34
C GLN A 80 8.29 -15.61 0.78
N ILE A 81 8.39 -14.68 -0.17
CA ILE A 81 8.73 -13.27 0.11
C ILE A 81 7.69 -12.63 1.05
N ILE A 82 6.40 -12.89 0.83
CA ILE A 82 5.32 -12.40 1.71
C ILE A 82 5.49 -12.95 3.13
N PHE A 83 5.86 -14.22 3.30
CA PHE A 83 6.15 -14.79 4.62
C PHE A 83 7.39 -14.17 5.27
N GLU A 84 8.45 -13.93 4.50
CA GLU A 84 9.66 -13.26 4.98
C GLU A 84 9.35 -11.83 5.46
N ILE A 85 8.58 -11.05 4.68
CA ILE A 85 8.10 -9.71 5.09
C ILE A 85 7.28 -9.80 6.38
N ASN A 86 6.37 -10.77 6.47
CA ASN A 86 5.54 -10.95 7.66
C ASN A 86 6.37 -11.30 8.89
N ASP A 87 7.32 -12.23 8.78
CA ASP A 87 8.19 -12.64 9.87
C ASP A 87 9.07 -11.48 10.35
N TYR A 88 9.72 -10.76 9.43
CA TYR A 88 10.50 -9.56 9.75
C TYR A 88 9.65 -8.50 10.48
N PHE A 89 8.46 -8.21 9.96
CA PHE A 89 7.57 -7.23 10.55
C PHE A 89 7.09 -7.63 11.96
N LEU A 90 6.68 -8.88 12.15
CA LEU A 90 6.22 -9.35 13.45
C LEU A 90 7.33 -9.39 14.50
N LYS A 91 8.56 -9.76 14.12
CA LYS A 91 9.73 -9.66 15.00
C LYS A 91 9.99 -8.23 15.43
N THR A 92 9.95 -7.29 14.48
CA THR A 92 10.09 -5.85 14.76
C THR A 92 9.02 -5.36 15.73
N LEU A 93 7.76 -5.78 15.54
CA LEU A 93 6.67 -5.43 16.45
C LEU A 93 6.84 -6.03 17.84
N GLN A 94 7.31 -7.27 17.95
CA GLN A 94 7.53 -7.94 19.24
C GLN A 94 8.60 -7.22 20.06
N GLU A 95 9.64 -6.67 19.42
CA GLU A 95 10.67 -5.87 20.08
C GLU A 95 10.15 -4.50 20.53
N GLN A 96 9.32 -3.85 19.71
CA GLN A 96 8.79 -2.51 20.00
C GLN A 96 7.60 -2.51 20.99
N TYR A 97 6.79 -3.57 20.96
CA TYR A 97 5.56 -3.71 21.74
C TYR A 97 5.53 -5.06 22.51
N PRO A 98 6.51 -5.32 23.39
CA PRO A 98 6.66 -6.64 24.03
C PRO A 98 5.49 -7.04 24.95
N ASN A 99 4.64 -6.08 25.34
CA ASN A 99 3.54 -6.29 26.28
C ASN A 99 2.16 -6.42 25.61
N ASP A 100 2.03 -6.21 24.28
CA ASP A 100 0.77 -6.36 23.55
C ASP A 100 0.85 -7.58 22.63
N THR A 101 0.65 -8.75 23.21
CA THR A 101 0.75 -10.04 22.50
C THR A 101 -0.33 -10.18 21.41
N ASP A 102 -1.47 -9.54 21.59
CA ASP A 102 -2.60 -9.61 20.66
C ASP A 102 -2.36 -8.75 19.41
N LEU A 103 -1.52 -7.71 19.51
CA LEU A 103 -1.13 -6.85 18.39
C LEU A 103 -0.54 -7.65 17.23
N LEU A 104 0.29 -8.65 17.51
CA LEU A 104 0.92 -9.48 16.48
C LEU A 104 -0.12 -10.18 15.60
N GLY A 105 -1.17 -10.74 16.21
CA GLY A 105 -2.27 -11.37 15.47
C GLY A 105 -3.04 -10.36 14.62
N ARG A 106 -3.38 -9.19 15.20
CA ARG A 106 -4.12 -8.13 14.50
C ARG A 106 -3.32 -7.50 13.36
N ALA A 107 -2.00 -7.35 13.52
CA ALA A 107 -1.11 -6.68 12.56
C ALA A 107 -0.45 -7.61 11.54
N SER A 108 -0.48 -8.94 11.75
CA SER A 108 0.11 -9.91 10.81
C SER A 108 -0.42 -9.72 9.37
N ILE A 109 0.41 -9.94 8.36
CA ILE A 109 -0.04 -9.99 6.96
C ILE A 109 -0.83 -11.28 6.71
N ILE A 110 -0.53 -12.33 7.47
CA ILE A 110 -1.23 -13.61 7.39
C ILE A 110 -2.36 -13.63 8.43
N ASP A 111 -3.58 -13.89 7.98
CA ASP A 111 -4.71 -14.21 8.84
C ASP A 111 -4.81 -15.72 9.03
N GLU A 112 -4.68 -16.18 10.27
CA GLU A 112 -4.72 -17.59 10.66
C GLU A 112 -6.14 -18.05 11.07
N SER A 113 -7.10 -17.13 11.23
CA SER A 113 -8.41 -17.41 11.83
C SER A 113 -9.41 -18.12 10.90
N ASN A 114 -9.29 -17.96 9.58
CA ASN A 114 -10.25 -18.46 8.59
C ASN A 114 -9.56 -19.06 7.35
N GLY A 115 -8.83 -20.16 7.55
CA GLY A 115 -8.21 -20.91 6.46
C GLY A 115 -7.06 -20.15 5.80
N ARG A 116 -6.04 -19.80 6.60
CA ARG A 116 -4.77 -19.14 6.26
C ARG A 116 -4.82 -18.27 5.00
N ARG A 117 -4.95 -16.97 5.19
CA ARG A 117 -5.13 -16.01 4.08
C ARG A 117 -4.10 -14.90 4.14
N VAL A 118 -3.64 -14.43 3.00
CA VAL A 118 -2.82 -13.21 2.87
C VAL A 118 -3.76 -12.01 2.85
N ARG A 119 -3.54 -11.03 3.75
CA ARG A 119 -4.26 -9.76 3.82
C ARG A 119 -3.55 -8.71 2.96
N MET A 120 -4.06 -8.45 1.77
CA MET A 120 -3.35 -7.61 0.78
C MET A 120 -3.24 -6.15 1.24
N ALA A 121 -4.27 -5.63 1.89
CA ALA A 121 -4.22 -4.28 2.48
C ALA A 121 -3.16 -4.17 3.59
N TRP A 122 -2.92 -5.23 4.38
CA TRP A 122 -1.89 -5.22 5.42
C TRP A 122 -0.50 -5.22 4.79
N LEU A 123 -0.28 -6.07 3.78
CA LEU A 123 0.97 -6.07 3.02
C LEU A 123 1.26 -4.70 2.40
N ALA A 124 0.25 -4.05 1.82
CA ALA A 124 0.37 -2.71 1.26
C ALA A 124 0.80 -1.68 2.31
N VAL A 125 0.16 -1.68 3.49
CA VAL A 125 0.43 -0.72 4.58
C VAL A 125 1.80 -0.95 5.22
N VAL A 126 2.21 -2.21 5.41
CA VAL A 126 3.50 -2.56 6.02
C VAL A 126 4.65 -2.03 5.19
N VAL A 127 4.59 -2.22 3.87
CA VAL A 127 5.68 -1.83 2.97
C VAL A 127 5.60 -0.36 2.55
N SER A 128 4.42 0.21 2.31
CA SER A 128 4.34 1.56 1.76
C SER A 128 4.83 2.65 2.73
N HIS A 129 5.68 3.60 2.25
CA HIS A 129 6.11 4.75 3.07
C HIS A 129 4.98 5.76 3.33
N LYS A 130 3.95 5.78 2.48
CA LYS A 130 2.75 6.61 2.65
C LYS A 130 1.49 5.84 2.30
N VAL A 131 0.46 6.07 3.11
CA VAL A 131 -0.90 5.55 2.91
C VAL A 131 -1.87 6.72 2.93
N ASN A 132 -2.79 6.82 1.98
CA ASN A 132 -3.81 7.87 1.98
C ASN A 132 -5.23 7.35 1.76
N GLY A 133 -6.19 8.06 2.34
CA GLY A 133 -7.59 7.97 1.95
C GLY A 133 -7.93 9.00 0.86
N VAL A 134 -9.20 8.97 0.48
CA VAL A 134 -9.75 9.67 -0.71
C VAL A 134 -10.67 10.85 -0.39
N SER A 135 -10.92 11.08 0.90
CA SER A 135 -11.59 12.24 1.46
C SER A 135 -11.17 12.39 2.93
N GLU A 136 -11.29 13.59 3.50
CA GLU A 136 -10.87 13.83 4.88
C GLU A 136 -11.59 12.92 5.88
N LEU A 137 -12.91 12.79 5.75
CA LEU A 137 -13.70 11.88 6.58
C LEU A 137 -13.27 10.42 6.41
N HIS A 138 -13.04 9.98 5.18
CA HIS A 138 -12.57 8.63 4.90
C HIS A 138 -11.20 8.37 5.54
N SER A 139 -10.26 9.30 5.38
CA SER A 139 -8.91 9.21 5.95
C SER A 139 -8.94 9.17 7.47
N ASN A 140 -9.81 9.95 8.10
CA ASN A 140 -10.00 9.95 9.56
C ASN A 140 -10.57 8.61 10.06
N LEU A 141 -11.60 8.08 9.40
CA LEU A 141 -12.16 6.78 9.76
C LEU A 141 -11.14 5.65 9.56
N MET A 142 -10.39 5.68 8.46
CA MET A 142 -9.35 4.70 8.17
C MET A 142 -8.32 4.58 9.31
N VAL A 143 -7.85 5.70 9.87
CA VAL A 143 -6.87 5.69 10.98
C VAL A 143 -7.50 5.44 12.35
N GLN A 144 -8.82 5.63 12.51
CA GLN A 144 -9.53 5.39 13.77
C GLN A 144 -10.08 3.97 13.89
N SER A 145 -10.33 3.28 12.77
CA SER A 145 -10.87 1.93 12.73
C SER A 145 -9.94 0.97 12.00
N LEU A 146 -10.02 0.92 10.66
CA LEU A 146 -9.47 -0.15 9.83
C LEU A 146 -7.96 -0.36 10.03
N PHE A 147 -7.20 0.74 10.10
CA PHE A 147 -5.75 0.72 10.25
C PHE A 147 -5.32 1.38 11.57
N ALA A 148 -6.16 1.34 12.61
CA ALA A 148 -5.87 1.97 13.89
C ALA A 148 -4.56 1.46 14.53
N ASP A 149 -4.31 0.15 14.47
CA ASP A 149 -3.05 -0.41 14.97
C ASP A 149 -1.85 0.05 14.13
N PHE A 150 -1.97 0.09 12.80
CA PHE A 150 -0.91 0.62 11.94
C PHE A 150 -0.67 2.11 12.11
N ALA A 151 -1.69 2.91 12.41
CA ALA A 151 -1.52 4.33 12.70
C ALA A 151 -0.71 4.56 13.98
N LYS A 152 -0.80 3.64 14.97
CA LYS A 152 0.04 3.64 16.16
C LYS A 152 1.47 3.16 15.86
N ILE A 153 1.61 2.10 15.07
CA ILE A 153 2.90 1.50 14.69
C ILE A 153 3.72 2.47 13.81
N PHE A 154 3.06 3.18 12.90
CA PHE A 154 3.70 4.07 11.94
C PHE A 154 3.18 5.51 12.04
N PRO A 155 3.54 6.26 13.10
CA PRO A 155 3.14 7.65 13.26
C PRO A 155 3.53 8.49 12.03
N GLY A 156 2.57 9.22 11.46
CA GLY A 156 2.78 10.08 10.30
C GLY A 156 2.81 9.38 8.94
N ARG A 157 2.59 8.05 8.86
CA ARG A 157 2.48 7.32 7.57
C ARG A 157 1.18 7.62 6.83
N PHE A 158 0.10 7.87 7.58
CA PHE A 158 -1.24 8.09 7.03
C PHE A 158 -1.48 9.56 6.67
N THR A 159 -2.10 9.80 5.52
CA THR A 159 -2.39 11.14 4.96
C THR A 159 -3.76 11.15 4.27
N ASN A 160 -4.15 12.32 3.73
CA ASN A 160 -5.38 12.49 2.98
C ASN A 160 -5.10 13.18 1.64
N VAL A 161 -5.67 12.63 0.56
CA VAL A 161 -5.73 13.30 -0.75
C VAL A 161 -7.17 13.20 -1.25
N THR A 162 -7.93 14.28 -1.16
CA THR A 162 -9.32 14.29 -1.59
C THR A 162 -9.43 14.08 -3.10
N ASN A 163 -10.24 13.11 -3.52
CA ASN A 163 -10.46 12.82 -4.94
C ASN A 163 -10.92 14.05 -5.71
N GLY A 164 -10.50 14.12 -6.98
CA GLY A 164 -10.89 15.16 -7.91
C GLY A 164 -11.31 14.60 -9.26
N VAL A 165 -11.98 15.44 -10.05
CA VAL A 165 -12.35 15.13 -11.42
C VAL A 165 -11.72 16.14 -12.36
N THR A 166 -11.28 15.70 -13.55
CA THR A 166 -10.65 16.61 -14.50
C THR A 166 -11.67 17.58 -15.10
N PRO A 167 -11.48 18.92 -14.98
CA PRO A 167 -12.41 19.90 -15.55
C PRO A 167 -12.38 19.87 -17.09
N ARG A 168 -11.34 19.31 -17.71
CA ARG A 168 -11.25 19.19 -19.17
C ARG A 168 -12.38 18.29 -19.70
N ARG A 169 -12.60 17.13 -19.08
CA ARG A 169 -13.68 16.21 -19.48
C ARG A 169 -15.03 16.65 -18.91
N TRP A 170 -15.08 16.91 -17.61
CA TRP A 170 -16.34 17.08 -16.87
C TRP A 170 -16.93 18.50 -16.92
N LEU A 171 -16.20 19.47 -17.50
CA LEU A 171 -16.72 20.81 -17.78
C LEU A 171 -16.51 21.19 -19.24
N ALA A 172 -15.27 21.20 -19.75
CA ALA A 172 -15.00 21.74 -21.09
C ALA A 172 -15.63 20.89 -22.22
N VAL A 173 -15.51 19.56 -22.14
CA VAL A 173 -16.14 18.65 -23.12
C VAL A 173 -17.63 18.45 -22.81
N ALA A 174 -17.98 18.21 -21.54
CA ALA A 174 -19.37 17.90 -21.16
C ALA A 174 -20.32 19.10 -21.29
N ASN A 175 -19.84 20.34 -21.10
CA ASN A 175 -20.66 21.54 -21.16
C ASN A 175 -19.89 22.73 -21.79
N PRO A 176 -19.67 22.72 -23.12
CA PRO A 176 -18.91 23.76 -23.82
C PRO A 176 -19.50 25.16 -23.64
N SER A 177 -20.82 25.29 -23.57
CA SER A 177 -21.51 26.57 -23.37
C SER A 177 -21.21 27.18 -22.00
N LEU A 178 -21.26 26.37 -20.94
CA LEU A 178 -20.88 26.82 -19.59
C LEU A 178 -19.38 27.15 -19.52
N SER A 179 -18.53 26.31 -20.12
CA SER A 179 -17.08 26.53 -20.19
C SER A 179 -16.73 27.86 -20.87
N ALA A 180 -17.38 28.17 -22.01
CA ALA A 180 -17.19 29.42 -22.74
C ALA A 180 -17.66 30.65 -21.95
N ARG A 181 -18.72 30.51 -21.15
CA ARG A 181 -19.17 31.59 -20.26
C ARG A 181 -18.20 31.78 -19.09
N ALA A 182 -17.75 30.69 -18.46
CA ALA A 182 -16.80 30.74 -17.35
C ALA A 182 -15.49 31.44 -17.75
N GLY A 183 -14.96 31.16 -18.95
CA GLY A 183 -13.74 31.81 -19.46
C GLY A 183 -13.89 33.28 -19.87
N ARG A 184 -15.12 33.81 -19.94
CA ARG A 184 -15.40 35.25 -20.20
C ARG A 184 -15.59 36.07 -18.94
N THR A 185 -15.79 35.42 -17.80
CA THR A 185 -15.80 36.07 -16.49
C THR A 185 -14.36 36.31 -16.08
N PRO A 186 -13.90 37.55 -15.86
CA PRO A 186 -12.59 37.79 -15.28
C PRO A 186 -12.59 37.11 -13.89
N GLY A 187 -11.69 36.16 -13.68
CA GLY A 187 -11.32 35.73 -12.32
C GLY A 187 -10.42 36.79 -11.66
N PRO A 188 -10.02 36.61 -10.39
CA PRO A 188 -8.79 37.26 -9.93
C PRO A 188 -7.60 36.89 -10.83
#